data_AF-X1T7F4-F1
#
_entry.id   AF-X1T7F4-F1
#
_cell.length_a   1.000
_cell.length_b   1.000
_cell.length_c   1.000
_cell.angle_alpha   90.00
_cell.angle_beta   90.00
_cell.angle_gamma   90.00
#
_symmetry.space_group_name_H-M   'P 1'
#
loop_
_entity.id
_entity.type
_entity.pdbx_description
1 polymer ?
#
loop_
_entity_poly.entity_id
_entity_poly.type
_entity_poly.pdbx_seq_one_letter_code
_entity_poly.pdbx_strand_id
1 'polypeptide(L)' 'MKIIGLIGGMSWESSLEYYRIINEAVKEKLGGFFSAKSVMYSVNFEEIEKLQHKGDWQAATELMLDAAQRVERAGAE' A
#
# COMPACT_ATOMS: atom_id res chain seq x y z
N MET A 1 8.74 -15.03 6.43
CA MET A 1 8.25 -13.64 6.47
C MET A 1 7.06 -13.57 5.54
N LYS A 2 5.91 -13.10 6.06
CA LYS A 2 4.70 -12.88 5.27
C LYS A 2 4.94 -11.80 4.20
N ILE A 3 4.18 -11.84 3.11
CA ILE A 3 4.18 -10.77 2.10
C ILE A 3 3.23 -9.66 2.56
N ILE A 4 3.74 -8.46 2.83
CA ILE A 4 2.89 -7.33 3.21
C ILE A 4 2.23 -6.72 1.97
N GLY A 5 0.91 -6.52 2.03
CA GLY A 5 0.15 -5.75 1.04
C GLY A 5 0.08 -4.27 1.44
N LEU A 6 0.47 -3.38 0.53
CA LEU A 6 0.43 -1.93 0.71
C LEU A 6 -0.54 -1.32 -0.29
N ILE A 7 -1.53 -0.57 0.21
CA ILE A 7 -2.39 0.28 -0.63
C ILE A 7 -1.82 1.69 -0.51
N GLY A 8 -1.06 2.10 -1.53
CA GLY A 8 -0.35 3.38 -1.57
C GLY A 8 -0.99 4.37 -2.54
N GLY A 9 -0.31 5.47 -2.79
CA GLY A 9 -0.76 6.50 -3.73
C GLY A 9 -1.76 7.49 -3.12
N MET A 10 -1.81 7.65 -1.79
CA MET A 10 -2.70 8.61 -1.11
C MET A 10 -1.96 9.52 -0.10
N SER A 11 -0.93 10.28 -0.51
CA SER A 11 -0.35 10.39 -1.85
C SER A 11 0.81 9.41 -2.08
N TRP A 12 1.42 9.44 -3.27
CA TRP A 12 2.52 8.52 -3.60
C TRP A 12 3.81 8.88 -2.86
N GLU A 13 4.03 10.16 -2.57
CA GLU A 13 5.20 10.66 -1.84
C GLU A 13 5.32 10.02 -0.45
N SER A 14 4.20 9.86 0.27
CA SER A 14 4.19 9.19 1.58
C SER A 14 4.36 7.67 1.46
N SER A 15 3.94 7.08 0.34
CA SER A 15 4.03 5.63 0.12
C SER A 15 5.49 5.17 -0.05
N LEU A 16 6.34 6.03 -0.61
CA LEU A 16 7.79 5.82 -0.70
C LEU A 16 8.40 5.59 0.70
N GLU A 17 7.98 6.37 1.69
CA GLU A 17 8.49 6.27 3.06
C GLU A 17 8.10 4.94 3.71
N TYR A 18 6.87 4.47 3.52
CA TYR A 18 6.46 3.15 4.01
C TYR A 18 7.32 2.03 3.42
N TYR A 19 7.54 2.03 2.10
CA TYR A 19 8.39 1.04 1.46
C TYR A 19 9.82 1.08 2.00
N ARG A 20 10.39 2.28 2.16
CA ARG A 20 11.74 2.50 2.69
C ARG A 20 11.87 1.98 4.11
N ILE A 21 11.01 2.44 5.03
CA ILE A 21 11.04 2.08 6.45
C ILE A 21 10.88 0.56 6.64
N ILE A 22 9.96 -0.08 5.90
CA ILE A 22 9.73 -1.52 6.00
C ILE A 22 10.99 -2.30 5.58
N ASN A 23 11.63 -1.92 4.48
CA ASN A 23 12.85 -2.58 4.01
C ASN A 23 14.04 -2.35 4.94
N GLU A 24 14.20 -1.12 5.44
CA GLU A 24 15.24 -0.79 6.43
C GLU A 24 15.07 -1.61 7.71
N ALA A 25 13.84 -1.73 8.24
CA ALA A 25 13.56 -2.51 9.43
C ALA A 25 13.83 -4.02 9.24
N VAL A 26 13.56 -4.57 8.06
CA VAL A 26 13.89 -5.98 7.76
C VAL A 26 15.41 -6.16 7.67
N LYS A 27 16.11 -5.25 7.01
CA LYS A 27 17.57 -5.27 6.91
C LYS A 27 18.24 -5.13 8.28
N GLU A 28 17.74 -4.24 9.13
CA GLU A 28 18.25 -4.04 10.49
C GLU A 28 18.12 -5.33 11.33
N LYS A 29 17.00 -6.03 11.21
CA LYS A 29 16.73 -7.26 11.98
C LYS A 29 17.47 -8.50 11.46
N LEU A 30 17.62 -8.64 10.14
CA LEU A 30 18.12 -9.86 9.52
C LEU A 30 19.54 -9.72 8.92
N GLY A 31 20.03 -8.49 8.78
CA GLY A 31 21.36 -8.17 8.26
C GLY A 31 21.52 -8.40 6.75
N GLY A 32 22.76 -8.30 6.28
CA GLY A 32 23.14 -8.60 4.89
C GLY A 32 22.32 -7.85 3.84
N PHE A 33 21.77 -8.62 2.88
CA PHE A 33 20.95 -8.13 1.78
C PHE A 33 19.46 -8.48 1.94
N PHE A 34 19.01 -8.80 3.17
CA PHE A 34 17.59 -9.06 3.41
C PHE A 34 16.75 -7.80 3.16
N SER A 35 15.63 -8.00 2.47
CA SER A 35 14.62 -7.00 2.15
C SER A 35 13.24 -7.58 2.42
N ALA A 36 12.24 -6.71 2.57
CA ALA A 36 10.87 -7.13 2.83
C ALA A 36 10.23 -7.71 1.57
N LYS A 37 9.44 -8.79 1.73
CA LYS A 37 8.53 -9.22 0.68
C LYS A 37 7.29 -8.33 0.72
N SER A 38 7.02 -7.60 -0.34
CA SER A 38 5.89 -6.66 -0.39
C SER A 38 5.23 -6.63 -1.77
N VAL A 39 3.93 -6.33 -1.78
CA VAL A 39 3.16 -5.97 -2.96
C VAL A 39 2.55 -4.61 -2.68
N MET A 40 2.68 -3.66 -3.60
CA MET A 40 2.03 -2.36 -3.49
C MET A 40 1.07 -2.15 -4.66
N TYR A 41 -0.19 -1.82 -4.34
CA TYR A 41 -1.12 -1.24 -5.30
C TYR A 41 -1.19 0.26 -5.05
N SER A 42 -0.69 1.06 -5.99
CA SER A 42 -0.72 2.52 -5.90
C SER A 42 -1.94 3.05 -6.64
N VAL A 43 -2.88 3.66 -5.91
CA VAL A 43 -4.07 4.26 -6.52
C VAL A 43 -3.75 5.59 -7.19
N ASN A 44 -4.67 6.06 -8.03
CA ASN A 44 -4.68 7.45 -8.49
C ASN A 44 -5.32 8.34 -7.41
N PHE A 45 -4.53 9.18 -6.73
CA PHE A 45 -5.03 9.95 -5.59
C PHE A 45 -6.17 10.90 -5.95
N GLU A 46 -6.14 11.46 -7.16
CA GLU A 46 -7.16 12.39 -7.67
C GLU A 46 -8.58 11.79 -7.60
N GLU A 47 -8.72 10.48 -7.84
CA GLU A 47 -10.01 9.79 -7.78
C GLU A 47 -10.51 9.69 -6.34
N ILE A 48 -9.61 9.39 -5.40
CA ILE A 48 -9.94 9.26 -3.98
C ILE A 48 -10.26 10.62 -3.37
N GLU A 49 -9.44 11.64 -3.64
CA GLU A 49 -9.61 13.01 -3.14
C GLU A 49 -10.98 13.56 -3.54
N LYS A 50 -11.38 13.38 -4.81
CA LYS A 50 -12.70 13.82 -5.30
C LYS A 50 -13.86 13.17 -4.56
N LEU A 51 -13.76 11.88 -4.22
CA LEU A 51 -14.80 11.17 -3.49
C LEU A 51 -14.87 11.65 -2.04
N GLN A 52 -13.71 11.85 -1.38
CA GLN A 52 -13.64 12.39 -0.03
C GLN A 52 -14.25 13.79 0.06
N HIS A 53 -13.92 14.69 -0.88
CA HIS A 53 -14.47 16.04 -0.92
C HIS A 53 -15.98 16.07 -1.15
N LYS A 54 -16.53 15.10 -1.88
CA LYS A 54 -17.97 14.92 -2.06
C LYS A 54 -18.66 14.24 -0.87
N GLY A 55 -17.90 13.71 0.09
CA GLY A 55 -18.41 12.90 1.19
C GLY A 55 -18.92 11.51 0.75
N ASP A 56 -18.54 11.04 -0.44
CA ASP A 56 -18.93 9.74 -0.98
C ASP A 56 -18.01 8.63 -0.47
N TRP A 57 -18.14 8.35 0.82
CA TRP A 57 -17.34 7.34 1.51
C TRP A 57 -17.66 5.92 1.06
N GLN A 58 -18.86 5.68 0.51
CA GLN A 58 -19.25 4.37 -0.01
C GLN A 58 -18.42 4.03 -1.26
N ALA A 59 -18.38 4.93 -2.24
CA ALA A 59 -17.56 4.73 -3.43
C ALA A 59 -16.05 4.66 -3.10
N ALA A 60 -15.56 5.50 -2.18
CA ALA A 60 -14.17 5.44 -1.74
C ALA A 60 -13.85 4.07 -1.09
N THR A 61 -14.77 3.52 -0.30
CA THR A 61 -14.64 2.20 0.32
C THR A 61 -14.56 1.09 -0.72
N GLU A 62 -15.39 1.14 -1.76
CA GLU A 62 -15.37 0.17 -2.85
C GLU A 62 -14.03 0.15 -3.59
N LEU A 63 -13.44 1.32 -3.84
CA LEU A 63 -12.09 1.42 -4.41
C LEU A 63 -11.01 0.84 -3.49
N MET A 64 -11.11 1.07 -2.18
CA MET A 64 -10.17 0.50 -1.20
C MET A 64 -10.30 -1.02 -1.10
N LEU A 65 -11.52 -1.57 -1.16
CA LEU A 65 -11.77 -3.00 -1.17
C LEU A 65 -11.20 -3.68 -2.43
N ASP A 66 -11.39 -3.07 -3.61
CA ASP A 66 -10.77 -3.57 -4.84
C ASP A 66 -9.24 -3.56 -4.75
N ALA A 67 -8.65 -2.48 -4.24
CA ALA A 67 -7.20 -2.40 -4.01
C ALA A 67 -6.70 -3.48 -3.04
N ALA A 68 -7.42 -3.72 -1.94
CA ALA A 68 -7.10 -4.78 -0.98
C ALA A 68 -7.13 -6.18 -1.62
N GLN A 69 -8.18 -6.47 -2.38
CA GLN A 69 -8.29 -7.74 -3.10
C GLN A 69 -7.20 -7.91 -4.15
N ARG A 70 -6.74 -6.83 -4.80
CA ARG A 70 -5.63 -6.90 -5.76
C ARG A 70 -4.32 -7.28 -5.09
N VAL A 71 -3.99 -6.66 -3.96
CA VAL A 71 -2.75 -7.00 -3.24
C VAL A 71 -2.81 -8.43 -2.68
N GLU A 72 -3.97 -8.86 -2.17
CA GLU A 72 -4.21 -10.25 -1.74
C GLU A 72 -4.03 -11.24 -2.89
N ARG A 73 -4.68 -11.00 -4.04
CA ARG A 73 -4.53 -11.86 -5.24
C ARG A 73 -3.11 -11.89 -5.80
N ALA A 74 -2.31 -10.85 -5.54
CA ALA A 74 -0.91 -10.78 -5.89
C ALA A 74 0.02 -11.46 -4.85
N GLY A 75 -0.55 -12.04 -3.79
CA GLY A 75 0.14 -12.88 -2.83
C GLY A 75 0.41 -12.24 -1.46
N ALA A 76 -0.17 -11.07 -1.16
CA ALA A 76 -0.13 -10.53 0.20
C ALA A 76 -0.91 -11.43 1.20
N GLU A 77 -0.46 -11.48 2.46
CA GLU A 77 -0.94 -12.41 3.51
C GLU A 77 -1.33 -11.73 4.83
#